data_AF-A0A960DET3-F1
#
_entry.id   AF-A0A960DET3-F1
#
_cell.length_a   1.000
_cell.length_b   1.000
_cell.length_c   1.000
_cell.angle_alpha   90.00
_cell.angle_beta   90.00
_cell.angle_gamma   90.00
#
_symmetry.space_group_name_H-M   'P 1'
#
loop_
_entity.id
_entity.type
_entity.pdbx_description
1 polymer ?
#
loop_
_entity_poly.entity_id
_entity_poly.type
_entity_poly.pdbx_seq_one_letter_code
_entity_poly.pdbx_strand_id
1 'polypeptide(L)'
;MSEPEWSPLTGFRVAVTSARRADELGTLLKRRGAAVTCAAAIEMVALPDDDELRQRTRSLIDTPPDIVIATTGIGFRGWVAAADGWGLANELTTALGKARIVSRGPKATGALRAAGLPEEWSPESESSR
;
A
#
# COMPACT_ATOMS: atom_id res chain seq x y z
N MET A 1 -36.66 -6.62 23.03
CA MET A 1 -35.56 -6.87 23.99
C MET A 1 -34.80 -5.56 24.11
N SER A 2 -34.75 -4.99 25.30
CA SER A 2 -33.99 -3.76 25.58
C SER A 2 -32.51 -4.03 25.39
N GLU A 3 -31.78 -3.15 24.71
CA GLU A 3 -30.32 -3.24 24.67
C GLU A 3 -29.77 -3.21 26.11
N PRO A 4 -28.72 -4.00 26.41
CA PRO A 4 -28.07 -3.95 27.72
C PRO A 4 -27.54 -2.54 28.01
N GLU A 5 -27.61 -2.09 29.28
CA GLU A 5 -27.15 -0.76 29.74
C GLU A 5 -25.64 -0.51 29.57
N TRP A 6 -24.88 -1.53 29.18
CA TRP A 6 -23.43 -1.48 29.08
C TRP A 6 -23.00 -1.39 27.62
N SER A 7 -21.94 -0.60 27.38
CA SER A 7 -21.43 -0.43 26.02
C SER A 7 -20.94 -1.77 25.44
N PRO A 8 -21.06 -2.00 24.11
CA PRO A 8 -20.89 -3.33 23.52
C PRO A 8 -19.54 -4.02 23.74
N LEU A 9 -18.48 -3.28 24.08
CA LEU A 9 -17.13 -3.81 24.32
C LEU A 9 -16.71 -3.74 25.80
N THR A 10 -17.65 -3.53 26.72
CA THR A 10 -17.37 -3.56 28.17
C THR A 10 -16.72 -4.89 28.55
N GLY A 11 -15.58 -4.83 29.25
CA GLY A 11 -14.82 -6.00 29.68
C GLY A 11 -13.83 -6.57 28.65
N PHE A 12 -13.85 -6.09 27.41
CA PHE A 12 -12.89 -6.51 26.39
C PHE A 12 -11.59 -5.69 26.47
N ARG A 13 -10.46 -6.38 26.25
CA ARG A 13 -9.14 -5.78 26.01
C ARG A 13 -8.80 -5.91 24.54
N VAL A 14 -8.51 -4.80 23.88
CA VAL A 14 -8.24 -4.76 22.43
C VAL A 14 -6.86 -4.16 22.16
N ALA A 15 -6.03 -4.89 21.42
CA ALA A 15 -4.76 -4.39 20.90
C ALA A 15 -4.96 -3.86 19.47
N VAL A 16 -4.56 -2.62 19.22
CA VAL A 16 -4.57 -2.01 17.89
C VAL A 16 -3.16 -2.09 17.31
N THR A 17 -2.98 -2.93 16.29
CA THR A 17 -1.68 -3.17 15.63
C THR A 17 -1.42 -2.31 14.40
N SER A 18 -2.42 -1.55 13.96
CA SER A 18 -2.29 -0.61 12.85
C SER A 18 -1.47 0.61 13.29
N ALA A 19 -0.46 1.00 12.51
CA ALA A 19 0.16 2.32 12.65
C ALA A 19 -0.74 3.43 12.12
N ARG A 20 -1.41 3.18 10.98
CA ARG A 20 -2.25 4.19 10.35
C ARG A 20 -3.52 4.40 11.17
N ARG A 21 -3.78 5.65 11.57
CA ARG A 21 -4.98 6.07 12.34
C ARG A 21 -5.18 5.27 13.63
N ALA A 22 -4.08 4.85 14.28
CA ALA A 22 -4.12 4.07 15.51
C ALA A 22 -4.95 4.76 16.60
N ASP A 23 -4.73 6.05 16.81
CA ASP A 23 -5.40 6.83 17.85
C ASP A 23 -6.90 7.00 17.60
N GLU A 24 -7.28 7.20 16.34
CA GLU A 24 -8.68 7.33 15.97
C GLU A 24 -9.42 6.01 16.17
N LEU A 25 -8.84 4.90 15.68
CA LEU A 25 -9.41 3.58 15.90
C LEU A 25 -9.49 3.25 17.39
N GLY A 26 -8.44 3.58 18.15
CA GLY A 26 -8.42 3.39 19.59
C GLY A 26 -9.48 4.22 20.32
N THR A 27 -9.71 5.46 19.88
CA THR A 27 -10.75 6.32 20.43
C THR A 27 -12.15 5.75 20.18
N LEU A 28 -12.43 5.26 18.97
CA LEU A 28 -13.71 4.64 18.63
C LEU A 28 -13.99 3.39 19.47
N LEU A 29 -12.97 2.55 19.69
CA LEU A 29 -13.07 1.35 20.52
C LEU A 29 -13.27 1.67 22.00
N LYS A 30 -12.53 2.65 22.54
CA LYS A 30 -12.71 3.13 23.93
C LYS A 30 -14.13 3.67 24.17
N ARG A 31 -14.69 4.43 23.22
CA ARG A 31 -16.08 4.92 23.29
C ARG A 31 -17.12 3.80 23.34
N ARG A 32 -16.78 2.58 22.90
CA ARG A 32 -17.63 1.39 22.99
C ARG A 32 -17.36 0.55 24.25
N GLY A 33 -16.53 1.03 25.18
CA GLY A 33 -16.29 0.39 26.49
C GLY A 33 -15.05 -0.51 26.55
N ALA A 34 -14.26 -0.60 25.48
CA ALA A 34 -13.05 -1.42 25.47
C ALA A 34 -11.88 -0.78 26.22
N ALA A 35 -11.06 -1.61 26.88
CA ALA A 35 -9.71 -1.22 27.30
C ALA A 35 -8.75 -1.41 26.11
N VAL A 36 -8.20 -0.32 25.58
CA VAL A 36 -7.43 -0.35 24.32
C VAL A 36 -5.95 -0.03 24.52
N THR A 37 -5.08 -0.83 23.92
CA THR A 37 -3.63 -0.58 23.80
C THR A 37 -3.26 -0.42 22.32
N CYS A 38 -2.61 0.69 21.97
CA CYS A 38 -2.04 0.87 20.63
C CYS A 38 -0.61 0.34 20.62
N ALA A 39 -0.34 -0.64 19.75
CA ALA A 39 0.95 -1.30 19.63
C ALA A 39 1.20 -1.59 18.14
N ALA A 40 1.62 -0.55 17.40
CA ALA A 40 1.85 -0.65 15.96
C ALA A 40 2.86 -1.77 15.65
N ALA A 41 2.46 -2.72 14.81
CA ALA A 41 3.33 -3.84 14.43
C ALA A 41 4.24 -3.50 13.24
N ILE A 42 3.92 -2.44 12.50
CA ILE A 42 4.59 -2.02 11.28
C ILE A 42 4.62 -0.49 11.29
N GLU A 43 5.74 0.10 10.88
CA GLU A 43 5.88 1.54 10.62
C GLU A 43 5.99 1.80 9.11
N MET A 44 5.42 2.91 8.64
CA MET A 44 5.67 3.37 7.27
C MET A 44 6.78 4.41 7.28
N VAL A 45 7.92 4.04 6.72
CA VAL A 45 9.06 4.93 6.53
C VAL A 45 8.98 5.52 5.13
N ALA A 46 9.05 6.85 5.04
CA ALA A 46 9.14 7.52 3.75
C ALA A 46 10.56 7.29 3.18
N LEU A 47 10.65 7.07 1.87
CA LEU A 47 11.93 6.91 1.15
C LEU A 47 12.23 8.10 0.20
N PRO A 48 12.10 9.38 0.62
CA PRO A 48 12.65 10.47 -0.15
C PRO A 48 14.18 10.37 -0.08
N ASP A 49 14.86 10.49 -1.21
CA ASP A 49 16.32 10.40 -1.35
C ASP A 49 16.93 9.01 -1.12
N ASP A 50 16.19 7.97 -1.51
CA ASP A 50 16.75 6.62 -1.62
C ASP A 50 17.61 6.51 -2.90
N ASP A 51 18.91 6.79 -2.75
CA ASP A 51 19.92 6.66 -3.82
C ASP A 51 19.96 5.23 -4.40
N GLU A 52 19.70 4.21 -3.58
CA GLU A 52 19.63 2.83 -4.05
C GLU A 52 18.41 2.65 -4.96
N LEU A 53 17.22 3.10 -4.54
CA LEU A 53 16.02 3.06 -5.38
C LEU A 53 16.22 3.82 -6.69
N ARG A 54 16.88 4.99 -6.65
CA ARG A 54 17.21 5.75 -7.86
C ARG A 54 18.14 4.98 -8.80
N GLN A 55 19.20 4.38 -8.26
CA GLN A 55 20.14 3.58 -9.04
C GLN A 55 19.44 2.37 -9.67
N ARG A 56 18.63 1.64 -8.90
CA ARG A 56 17.85 0.50 -9.40
C ARG A 56 16.85 0.91 -10.46
N THR A 57 16.21 2.07 -10.30
CA THR A 57 15.28 2.64 -11.29
C THR A 57 15.99 2.89 -12.63
N ARG A 58 17.19 3.50 -12.60
CA ARG A 58 18.00 3.70 -13.81
C ARG A 58 18.40 2.40 -14.47
N SER A 59 18.92 1.44 -13.69
CA SER A 59 19.29 0.12 -14.23
C SER A 59 18.11 -0.61 -14.87
N LEU A 60 16.91 -0.48 -14.30
CA LEU A 60 15.69 -1.05 -14.86
C LEU A 60 15.27 -0.34 -16.15
N ILE A 61 15.46 0.97 -16.26
CA ILE A 61 15.20 1.72 -17.51
C ILE A 61 16.17 1.26 -18.61
N ASP A 62 17.47 1.13 -18.28
CA ASP A 62 18.52 0.71 -19.21
C ASP A 62 18.33 -0.73 -19.67
N THR A 63 17.84 -1.60 -18.79
CA THR A 63 17.53 -3.01 -19.08
C THR A 63 16.10 -3.32 -18.62
N PRO A 64 15.08 -2.99 -19.44
CA PRO A 64 13.68 -3.20 -19.09
C PRO A 64 13.37 -4.67 -18.81
N PRO A 65 12.49 -4.95 -17.83
CA PRO A 65 12.10 -6.32 -17.52
C PRO A 65 11.12 -6.88 -18.55
N ASP A 66 11.10 -8.20 -18.74
CA ASP A 66 10.09 -8.87 -19.54
C ASP A 66 8.71 -8.89 -18.85
N ILE A 67 8.69 -8.88 -17.51
CA ILE A 67 7.49 -8.98 -16.68
C ILE A 67 7.60 -8.02 -15.49
N VAL A 68 6.50 -7.29 -15.22
CA VAL A 68 6.37 -6.42 -14.04
C VAL A 68 5.17 -6.89 -13.22
N ILE A 69 5.40 -7.13 -11.93
CA ILE A 69 4.35 -7.54 -10.99
C ILE A 69 4.15 -6.46 -9.93
N ALA A 70 3.04 -5.73 -10.00
CA ALA A 70 2.68 -4.74 -8.98
C ALA A 70 1.94 -5.42 -7.81
N THR A 71 2.49 -5.31 -6.60
CA THR A 71 1.95 -5.99 -5.40
C THR A 71 1.04 -5.10 -4.55
N THR A 72 1.37 -3.82 -4.41
CA THR A 72 0.58 -2.85 -3.65
C THR A 72 0.52 -1.52 -4.37
N GLY A 73 -0.63 -0.84 -4.28
CA GLY A 73 -0.78 0.47 -4.90
C GLY A 73 0.05 1.57 -4.23
N ILE A 74 0.30 1.48 -2.91
CA ILE A 74 1.08 2.50 -2.19
C ILE A 74 2.55 2.47 -2.58
N GLY A 75 3.16 1.28 -2.68
CA GLY A 75 4.55 1.13 -3.12
C GLY A 75 4.73 1.59 -4.57
N PHE A 76 3.84 1.16 -5.46
CA PHE A 76 3.92 1.56 -6.87
C PHE A 76 3.78 3.07 -7.08
N ARG A 77 2.79 3.71 -6.43
CA ARG A 77 2.65 5.17 -6.48
C ARG A 77 3.84 5.90 -5.87
N GLY A 78 4.36 5.39 -4.74
CA GLY A 78 5.55 5.95 -4.10
C GLY A 78 6.77 5.90 -5.03
N TRP A 79 6.96 4.79 -5.74
CA TRP A 79 8.06 4.64 -6.70
C TRP A 79 7.91 5.59 -7.90
N VAL A 80 6.72 5.68 -8.49
CA VAL A 80 6.45 6.62 -9.60
C VAL A 80 6.66 8.07 -9.16
N ALA A 81 6.21 8.44 -7.96
CA ALA A 81 6.42 9.78 -7.41
C ALA A 81 7.91 10.07 -7.11
N ALA A 82 8.66 9.09 -6.61
CA ALA A 82 10.10 9.22 -6.42
C ALA A 82 10.82 9.39 -7.77
N ALA A 83 10.46 8.58 -8.77
CA ALA A 83 10.98 8.70 -10.13
C ALA A 83 10.67 10.07 -10.76
N ASP A 84 9.47 10.62 -10.51
CA ASP A 84 9.09 11.96 -10.93
C ASP A 84 9.98 13.03 -10.29
N GLY A 85 10.24 12.92 -8.98
CA GLY A 85 11.20 13.78 -8.27
C GLY A 85 12.63 13.74 -8.83
N TRP A 86 13.00 12.66 -9.51
CA TRP A 86 14.29 12.52 -10.21
C TRP A 86 14.24 12.86 -11.71
N GLY A 87 13.07 13.23 -12.24
CA GLY A 87 12.85 13.48 -13.67
C GLY A 87 12.82 12.21 -14.54
N LEU A 88 12.67 11.02 -13.93
CA LEU A 88 12.72 9.71 -14.60
C LEU A 88 11.34 9.09 -14.84
N ALA A 89 10.24 9.72 -14.41
CA ALA A 89 8.91 9.11 -14.45
C ALA A 89 8.49 8.63 -15.86
N ASN A 90 8.71 9.45 -16.89
CA ASN A 90 8.35 9.10 -18.26
C ASN A 90 9.19 7.95 -18.82
N GLU A 91 10.49 7.96 -18.54
CA GLU A 91 11.40 6.89 -18.96
C GLU A 91 11.04 5.58 -18.27
N LEU A 92 10.74 5.65 -16.97
CA LEU A 92 10.29 4.51 -16.18
C LEU A 92 8.99 3.91 -16.73
N THR A 93 7.94 4.70 -16.91
CA THR A 93 6.66 4.18 -17.43
C THR A 93 6.81 3.66 -18.86
N THR A 94 7.63 4.30 -19.69
CA THR A 94 7.94 3.80 -21.05
C THR A 94 8.66 2.45 -21.02
N ALA A 95 9.62 2.27 -20.11
CA ALA A 95 10.32 1.00 -19.95
C ALA A 95 9.38 -0.11 -19.44
N LEU A 96 8.59 0.17 -18.40
CA LEU A 96 7.63 -0.78 -17.84
C LEU A 96 6.52 -1.16 -18.84
N GLY A 97 6.12 -0.23 -19.71
CA GLY A 97 5.10 -0.46 -20.74
C GLY A 97 5.49 -1.49 -21.81
N LYS A 98 6.78 -1.86 -21.89
CA LYS A 98 7.26 -2.93 -22.78
C LYS A 98 7.13 -4.33 -22.15
N ALA A 99 6.93 -4.39 -20.84
CA ALA A 99 6.82 -5.64 -20.10
C ALA A 99 5.39 -6.19 -20.17
N ARG A 100 5.25 -7.48 -19.86
CA ARG A 100 3.97 -8.04 -19.46
C ARG A 100 3.62 -7.57 -18.06
N ILE A 101 2.51 -6.85 -17.93
CA ILE A 101 2.15 -6.18 -16.68
C ILE A 101 1.13 -7.02 -15.93
N VAL A 102 1.43 -7.37 -14.69
CA VAL A 102 0.55 -8.15 -13.82
C VAL A 102 0.33 -7.39 -12.52
N SER A 103 -0.88 -7.48 -11.99
CA SER A 103 -1.21 -6.93 -10.68
C SER A 103 -1.62 -8.05 -9.71
N ARG A 104 -1.26 -7.88 -8.43
CA ARG A 104 -1.69 -8.78 -7.35
C ARG A 104 -3.16 -8.56 -6.93
N GLY A 105 -3.82 -7.52 -7.43
CA GLY A 105 -5.24 -7.25 -7.19
C GLY A 105 -5.62 -5.76 -7.18
N PRO A 106 -6.83 -5.40 -6.73
CA PRO A 106 -7.47 -4.13 -7.09
C PRO A 106 -6.69 -2.87 -6.74
N LYS A 107 -5.94 -2.84 -5.63
CA LYS A 107 -5.17 -1.64 -5.24
C LYS A 107 -3.96 -1.43 -6.14
N ALA A 108 -3.29 -2.51 -6.53
CA ALA A 108 -2.17 -2.47 -7.45
C ALA A 108 -2.65 -2.13 -8.87
N THR A 109 -3.73 -2.77 -9.33
CA THR A 109 -4.42 -2.44 -10.59
C THR A 109 -4.75 -0.95 -10.68
N GLY A 110 -5.37 -0.37 -9.64
CA GLY A 110 -5.70 1.05 -9.65
C GLY A 110 -4.47 1.96 -9.76
N ALA A 111 -3.35 1.60 -9.14
CA ALA A 111 -2.11 2.38 -9.22
C ALA A 111 -1.44 2.29 -10.61
N LEU A 112 -1.39 1.08 -11.18
CA LEU A 112 -0.88 0.81 -12.51
C LEU A 112 -1.64 1.61 -13.59
N ARG A 113 -2.97 1.51 -13.59
CA ARG A 113 -3.83 2.23 -14.54
C ARG A 113 -3.71 3.75 -14.42
N ALA A 114 -3.59 4.28 -13.20
CA ALA A 114 -3.37 5.71 -12.98
C ALA A 114 -2.03 6.20 -13.56
N ALA A 115 -1.04 5.31 -13.69
CA ALA A 115 0.25 5.60 -14.33
C ALA A 115 0.27 5.29 -15.84
N GLY A 116 -0.88 4.97 -16.44
CA GLY A 116 -0.97 4.63 -17.88
C GLY A 116 -0.45 3.24 -18.23
N LEU A 117 -0.35 2.34 -17.25
CA LEU A 117 0.22 1.00 -17.39
C LEU A 117 -0.86 -0.08 -17.15
N PRO A 118 -1.76 -0.34 -18.11
CA PRO A 118 -2.81 -1.33 -17.90
C PRO A 118 -2.23 -2.74 -17.75
N GLU A 119 -2.72 -3.47 -16.76
CA GLU A 119 -2.33 -4.85 -16.52
C GLU A 119 -2.95 -5.83 -17.53
N GLU A 120 -2.18 -6.84 -17.94
CA GLU A 120 -2.63 -8.01 -18.72
C GLU A 120 -3.57 -8.88 -17.89
N TRP A 121 -3.27 -9.02 -16.59
CA TRP A 121 -4.07 -9.84 -15.67
C TRP A 121 -4.01 -9.31 -14.23
N SER A 122 -5.12 -9.46 -13.52
CA SER A 122 -5.19 -9.34 -12.07
C SER A 122 -6.22 -10.31 -11.48
N PRO A 123 -6.00 -10.84 -10.26
CA PRO A 123 -7.00 -11.63 -9.56
C PRO A 123 -8.11 -10.74 -9.02
N GLU A 124 -9.29 -11.32 -8.77
CA GLU A 124 -10.43 -10.63 -8.15
C GLU A 124 -10.09 -10.07 -6.74
N SER A 125 -9.16 -10.72 -6.03
CA SER A 125 -8.78 -10.37 -4.67
C SER A 125 -7.27 -10.50 -4.44
N GLU A 126 -6.79 -9.66 -3.54
CA GLU A 126 -5.43 -9.67 -3.00
C GLU A 126 -5.22 -10.73 -1.89
N SER A 127 -6.21 -11.58 -1.62
CA SER A 127 -6.18 -12.59 -0.54
C SER A 127 -5.82 -13.97 -1.09
N SER A 128 -4.90 -14.68 -0.43
CA SER A 128 -4.73 -16.12 -0.60
C SER A 128 -5.81 -16.82 0.22
N ARG A 129 -6.93 -17.18 -0.41
CA ARG A 129 -7.90 -18.10 0.22
C ARG A 129 -7.37 -19.52 0.18
#